data_AF-A0A5N6NJ69-F1
#
_entry.id   AF-A0A5N6NJ69-F1
#
_cell.length_a   1.000
_cell.length_b   1.000
_cell.length_c   1.000
_cell.angle_alpha   90.00
_cell.angle_beta   90.00
_cell.angle_gamma   90.00
#
_symmetry.space_group_name_H-M   'P 1'
#
loop_
_entity.id
_entity.type
_entity.pdbx_description
1 polymer ?
#
loop_
_entity_poly.entity_id
_entity_poly.type
_entity_poly.pdbx_seq_one_letter_code
_entity_poly.pdbx_strand_id
1 'polypeptide(L)'
;MALKTPPTTTSSPSASLLSPATSTNVGLRRPANLRPMQSSYSFSPSLQLLLPRHRPPSAPKFAMRTASKQAYICRDCGYIYSDKTPFEKLPDKYFCPVCGAPKRRFREYTPAVTKNANATDVRKARKAEIQRDEAIGKALPIAIVVGVVALAGLYFYLNSTF
;
A
#
# COMPACT_ATOMS: atom_id res chain seq x y z
N MET A 1 -41.59 19.25 -35.47
CA MET A 1 -40.48 18.40 -35.93
C MET A 1 -39.62 18.10 -34.68
N ALA A 2 -40.00 17.11 -33.88
CA ALA A 2 -39.51 15.72 -33.84
C ALA A 2 -38.20 15.55 -33.05
N LEU A 3 -38.32 14.97 -31.84
CA LEU A 3 -37.23 14.49 -30.97
C LEU A 3 -36.49 13.29 -31.58
N LYS A 4 -35.18 13.13 -31.30
CA LYS A 4 -34.63 11.82 -30.89
C LYS A 4 -33.20 11.85 -30.32
N THR A 5 -33.06 11.08 -29.24
CA THR A 5 -31.84 10.62 -28.55
C THR A 5 -31.02 9.62 -29.37
N PRO A 6 -29.72 9.41 -29.07
CA PRO A 6 -28.98 8.22 -29.51
C PRO A 6 -29.02 7.07 -28.46
N PRO A 7 -29.11 5.80 -28.89
CA PRO A 7 -29.06 4.62 -28.03
C PRO A 7 -27.67 3.95 -27.96
N THR A 8 -27.42 3.29 -26.82
CA THR A 8 -26.40 2.26 -26.58
C THR A 8 -26.83 0.94 -27.24
N THR A 9 -25.92 0.24 -27.95
CA THR A 9 -26.12 -1.18 -28.30
C THR A 9 -24.82 -1.97 -28.35
N THR A 10 -24.79 -3.01 -27.52
CA THR A 10 -23.90 -4.17 -27.52
C THR A 10 -24.45 -5.25 -28.47
N SER A 11 -23.60 -5.94 -29.24
CA SER A 11 -23.92 -7.20 -29.92
C SER A 11 -22.60 -7.88 -30.36
N SER A 12 -22.17 -9.04 -29.80
CA SER A 12 -22.49 -10.43 -30.22
C SER A 12 -21.81 -10.84 -31.55
N PRO A 13 -21.60 -12.14 -31.93
CA PRO A 13 -21.83 -13.43 -31.24
C PRO A 13 -20.69 -14.50 -31.39
N SER A 14 -20.93 -15.68 -30.78
CA SER A 14 -20.66 -17.09 -31.18
C SER A 14 -19.42 -17.45 -32.03
N ALA A 15 -18.50 -18.31 -31.59
CA ALA A 15 -18.58 -19.76 -31.31
C ALA A 15 -18.60 -20.68 -32.56
N SER A 16 -17.72 -21.71 -32.49
CA SER A 16 -17.70 -23.00 -33.21
C SER A 16 -16.84 -23.08 -34.48
N LEU A 17 -16.20 -24.19 -34.86
CA LEU A 17 -15.81 -25.50 -34.31
C LEU A 17 -15.01 -26.22 -35.44
N LEU A 18 -14.09 -27.12 -35.07
CA LEU A 18 -13.64 -28.35 -35.78
C LEU A 18 -12.66 -28.32 -37.01
N SER A 19 -11.40 -28.72 -36.74
CA SER A 19 -10.57 -29.88 -37.25
C SER A 19 -10.39 -30.19 -38.78
N PRO A 20 -9.54 -31.17 -39.26
CA PRO A 20 -8.51 -32.06 -38.64
C PRO A 20 -7.17 -32.30 -39.45
N ALA A 21 -6.26 -33.11 -38.85
CA ALA A 21 -5.28 -34.08 -39.44
C ALA A 21 -4.09 -33.53 -40.28
N THR A 22 -2.83 -34.01 -40.27
CA THR A 22 -2.18 -35.32 -39.99
C THR A 22 -0.66 -35.11 -40.08
N SER A 23 0.17 -35.85 -39.32
CA SER A 23 1.39 -36.54 -39.79
C SER A 23 2.45 -36.73 -38.68
N THR A 24 2.53 -37.99 -38.24
CA THR A 24 3.69 -38.82 -37.89
C THR A 24 4.90 -38.20 -37.16
N ASN A 25 5.24 -38.76 -35.98
CA ASN A 25 6.42 -39.61 -35.80
C ASN A 25 6.42 -40.31 -34.41
N VAL A 26 6.37 -41.64 -34.48
CA VAL A 26 7.08 -42.64 -33.65
C VAL A 26 7.23 -42.41 -32.13
N GLY A 27 6.43 -43.17 -31.37
CA GLY A 27 6.99 -44.18 -30.46
C GLY A 27 7.28 -43.78 -29.01
N LEU A 28 6.28 -43.95 -28.13
CA LEU A 28 6.37 -44.62 -26.82
C LEU A 28 4.95 -44.75 -26.25
N ARG A 29 4.28 -45.88 -26.52
CA ARG A 29 3.06 -46.27 -25.80
C ARG A 29 3.48 -46.90 -24.47
N ARG A 30 2.75 -46.57 -23.38
CA ARG A 30 2.20 -47.46 -22.33
C ARG A 30 2.21 -46.78 -20.95
N PRO A 31 1.19 -46.98 -20.08
CA PRO A 31 -0.25 -47.09 -20.32
C PRO A 31 -1.06 -46.15 -19.39
N ALA A 32 -2.37 -46.25 -19.58
CA ALA A 32 -3.43 -45.72 -18.72
C ALA A 32 -3.29 -46.08 -17.23
N ASN A 33 -3.81 -45.17 -16.41
CA ASN A 33 -4.48 -45.44 -15.13
C ASN A 33 -3.82 -46.49 -14.22
N LEU A 34 -2.90 -46.03 -13.38
CA LEU A 34 -2.73 -46.62 -12.07
C LEU A 34 -3.27 -45.63 -11.05
N ARG A 35 -4.53 -45.87 -10.65
CA ARG A 35 -5.11 -45.36 -9.41
C ARG A 35 -4.35 -46.05 -8.28
N PRO A 36 -3.55 -45.37 -7.46
CA PRO A 36 -3.15 -45.96 -6.20
C PRO A 36 -4.41 -46.04 -5.33
N MET A 37 -4.77 -47.25 -4.90
CA MET A 37 -5.68 -47.44 -3.77
C MET A 37 -5.03 -46.79 -2.54
N GLN A 38 -5.32 -45.52 -2.30
CA GLN A 38 -4.95 -44.85 -1.07
C GLN A 38 -6.07 -45.07 -0.07
N SER A 39 -5.80 -46.10 0.73
CA SER A 39 -6.31 -46.35 2.06
C SER A 39 -7.07 -45.20 2.68
N SER A 40 -8.32 -45.49 3.04
CA SER A 40 -9.17 -44.72 3.93
C SER A 40 -8.54 -44.65 5.33
N TYR A 41 -7.52 -43.82 5.49
CA TYR A 41 -7.14 -43.33 6.81
C TYR A 41 -7.83 -41.99 7.00
N SER A 42 -8.86 -42.03 7.83
CA SER A 42 -9.57 -40.92 8.43
C SER A 42 -8.56 -39.94 9.05
N PHE A 43 -8.14 -38.93 8.28
CA PHE A 43 -7.42 -37.80 8.84
C PHE A 43 -8.46 -36.75 9.26
N SER A 44 -8.71 -36.73 10.57
CA SER A 44 -9.52 -35.76 11.31
C SER A 44 -9.37 -34.33 10.78
N PRO A 45 -10.48 -33.59 10.52
CA PRO A 45 -10.43 -32.20 10.08
C PRO A 45 -10.06 -31.21 11.20
N SER A 46 -9.76 -31.68 12.42
CA SER A 46 -9.68 -30.85 13.61
C SER A 46 -8.28 -30.31 13.97
N LEU A 47 -7.23 -30.62 13.19
CA LEU A 47 -5.87 -30.14 13.46
C LEU A 47 -5.34 -29.10 12.44
N GLN A 48 -6.10 -28.77 11.39
CA GLN A 48 -5.70 -27.74 10.42
C GLN A 48 -6.00 -26.30 10.88
N LEU A 49 -6.70 -26.10 12.01
CA LEU A 49 -7.00 -24.79 12.57
C LEU A 49 -5.94 -24.26 13.56
N LEU A 50 -4.91 -25.05 13.88
CA LEU A 50 -3.89 -24.71 14.87
C LEU A 50 -2.48 -24.49 14.31
N LEU A 51 -2.28 -24.55 12.99
CA LEU A 51 -1.00 -24.18 12.38
C LEU A 51 -1.07 -22.75 11.82
N PRO A 52 -0.27 -21.80 12.37
CA PRO A 52 -0.05 -20.52 11.73
C PRO A 52 0.50 -20.75 10.32
N ARG A 53 -0.12 -20.13 9.32
CA ARG A 53 0.40 -20.11 7.95
C ARG A 53 1.70 -19.31 7.95
N HIS A 54 2.82 -19.97 8.22
CA HIS A 54 4.14 -19.37 8.11
C HIS A 54 4.44 -19.14 6.63
N ARG A 55 4.07 -17.95 6.15
CA ARG A 55 4.58 -17.42 4.88
C ARG A 55 6.09 -17.27 5.07
N PRO A 56 6.93 -17.99 4.31
CA PRO A 56 8.37 -17.78 4.43
C PRO A 56 8.64 -16.30 4.08
N PRO A 57 9.37 -15.55 4.92
CA PRO A 57 9.80 -14.23 4.55
C PRO A 57 10.68 -14.39 3.30
N SER A 58 10.24 -13.79 2.19
CA SER A 58 11.09 -13.66 1.00
C SER A 58 12.41 -13.06 1.47
N ALA A 59 13.51 -13.81 1.28
CA ALA A 59 14.83 -13.41 1.70
C ALA A 59 15.09 -11.95 1.31
N PRO A 60 15.58 -11.10 2.24
CA PRO A 60 15.88 -9.73 1.92
C PRO A 60 16.99 -9.72 0.86
N LYS A 61 16.60 -9.46 -0.39
CA LYS A 61 17.56 -9.14 -1.45
C LYS A 61 18.16 -7.79 -1.09
N PHE A 62 19.25 -7.81 -0.32
CA PHE A 62 20.05 -6.64 0.01
C PHE A 62 20.63 -6.08 -1.29
N ALA A 63 19.86 -5.22 -1.95
CA ALA A 63 20.40 -4.35 -2.96
C ALA A 63 21.28 -3.33 -2.24
N MET A 64 22.57 -3.44 -2.46
CA MET A 64 23.61 -2.54 -2.01
C MET A 64 23.24 -1.12 -2.43
N ARG A 65 22.66 -0.36 -1.50
CA ARG A 65 22.35 1.05 -1.71
C ARG A 65 23.52 1.87 -1.23
N THR A 66 24.07 2.68 -2.12
CA THR A 66 24.79 3.89 -1.70
C THR A 66 23.76 4.94 -1.24
N ALA A 67 22.99 4.64 -0.20
CA ALA A 67 22.16 5.63 0.45
C ALA A 67 23.06 6.43 1.39
N SER A 68 22.96 7.76 1.35
CA SER A 68 23.43 8.59 2.46
C SER A 68 22.92 8.03 3.78
N LYS A 69 23.70 8.16 4.87
CA LYS A 69 23.35 7.67 6.21
C LYS A 69 21.98 8.16 6.73
N GLN A 70 21.41 9.21 6.13
CA GLN A 70 20.09 9.76 6.44
C GLN A 70 19.26 9.99 5.17
N ALA A 71 17.97 9.70 5.25
CA ALA A 71 16.98 10.05 4.25
C ALA A 71 16.18 11.28 4.71
N TYR A 72 15.67 12.05 3.76
CA TYR A 72 14.88 13.26 4.05
C TYR A 72 13.55 13.21 3.30
N ILE A 73 12.46 13.61 3.95
CA ILE A 73 11.12 13.62 3.40
C ILE A 73 10.61 15.06 3.17
N CYS A 74 10.02 15.31 2.01
CA CYS A 74 9.30 16.55 1.72
C CYS A 74 7.93 16.55 2.40
N ARG A 75 7.63 17.55 3.25
CA ARG A 75 6.34 17.67 3.94
C ARG A 75 5.15 17.93 3.01
N ASP A 76 5.38 18.51 1.84
CA ASP A 76 4.30 18.93 0.92
C ASP A 76 3.77 17.77 0.05
N CYS A 77 4.68 16.88 -0.38
CA CYS A 77 4.35 15.84 -1.36
C CYS A 77 4.88 14.43 -1.02
N GLY A 78 5.51 14.28 0.15
CA GLY A 78 6.01 12.99 0.64
C GLY A 78 7.18 12.40 -0.17
N TYR A 79 7.86 13.17 -1.02
CA TYR A 79 9.06 12.69 -1.72
C TYR A 79 10.19 12.37 -0.74
N ILE A 80 10.86 11.22 -0.89
CA ILE A 80 12.04 10.85 -0.13
C ILE A 80 13.30 11.09 -0.96
N TYR A 81 14.20 11.89 -0.39
CA TYR A 81 15.57 12.06 -0.83
C TYR A 81 16.46 11.03 -0.13
N SER A 82 17.17 10.21 -0.91
CA SER A 82 18.07 9.17 -0.42
C SER A 82 19.30 9.01 -1.33
N ASP A 83 19.78 10.11 -1.89
CA ASP A 83 20.90 10.11 -2.82
C ASP A 83 22.25 9.95 -2.10
N LYS A 84 23.34 9.80 -2.85
CA LYS A 84 24.69 9.63 -2.30
C LYS A 84 25.16 10.87 -1.56
N THR A 85 24.76 12.04 -2.04
CA THR A 85 25.10 13.34 -1.47
C THR A 85 24.29 13.58 -0.20
N PRO A 86 24.91 13.86 0.95
CA PRO A 86 24.17 14.19 2.15
C PRO A 86 23.36 15.47 1.95
N PHE A 87 22.16 15.50 2.51
CA PHE A 87 21.20 16.60 2.34
C PHE A 87 21.70 17.95 2.88
N GLU A 88 22.56 17.92 3.91
CA GLU A 88 23.17 19.12 4.48
C GLU A 88 24.03 19.87 3.46
N LYS A 89 24.78 19.13 2.63
CA LYS A 89 25.68 19.68 1.60
C LYS A 89 24.95 20.14 0.33
N LEU A 90 23.65 19.89 0.22
CA LEU A 90 22.86 20.39 -0.91
C LEU A 90 22.78 21.93 -0.85
N PRO A 91 22.83 22.63 -1.99
CA PRO A 91 22.64 24.07 -2.02
C PRO A 91 21.22 24.44 -1.55
N ASP A 92 21.06 25.64 -0.99
CA ASP A 92 19.74 26.12 -0.54
C ASP A 92 18.74 26.34 -1.67
N LYS A 93 19.23 26.44 -2.91
CA LYS A 93 18.43 26.48 -4.14
C LYS A 93 17.86 25.12 -4.55
N TYR A 94 18.04 24.08 -3.75
CA TYR A 94 17.43 22.78 -4.02
C TYR A 94 15.91 22.83 -3.83
N PHE A 95 15.20 22.38 -4.87
CA PHE A 95 13.75 22.26 -4.87
C PHE A 95 13.33 20.80 -4.99
N CYS A 96 12.23 20.45 -4.34
CA CYS A 96 11.66 19.12 -4.47
C CYS A 96 11.28 18.85 -5.94
N PRO A 97 11.75 17.76 -6.56
CA PRO A 97 11.54 17.49 -7.98
C PRO A 97 10.09 17.22 -8.36
N VAL A 98 9.19 17.12 -7.38
CA VAL A 98 7.80 16.71 -7.62
C VAL A 98 6.81 17.83 -7.35
N CYS A 99 7.10 18.71 -6.38
CA CYS A 99 6.19 19.78 -6.00
C CYS A 99 6.84 21.17 -5.99
N GLY A 100 8.15 21.27 -6.25
CA GLY A 100 8.84 22.56 -6.22
C GLY A 100 9.00 23.17 -4.82
N ALA A 101 8.73 22.42 -3.74
CA ALA A 101 8.93 22.92 -2.39
C ALA A 101 10.43 23.19 -2.11
N PRO A 102 10.78 24.28 -1.41
CA PRO A 102 12.18 24.61 -1.10
C PRO A 102 12.78 23.65 -0.05
N LYS A 103 14.12 23.54 -0.02
CA LYS A 103 14.90 22.70 0.92
C LYS A 103 14.41 22.77 2.38
N ARG A 104 14.01 23.95 2.87
CA ARG A 104 13.49 24.17 4.24
C ARG A 104 12.24 23.36 4.61
N ARG A 105 11.47 22.88 3.62
CA ARG A 105 10.25 22.05 3.83
C ARG A 105 10.57 20.58 4.00
N PHE A 106 11.82 20.16 3.83
CA PHE A 106 12.23 18.79 4.09
C PHE A 106 12.47 18.57 5.59
N ARG A 107 12.26 17.32 6.03
CA ARG A 107 12.51 16.85 7.39
C ARG A 107 13.24 15.52 7.34
N GLU A 108 13.94 15.19 8.41
CA GLU A 108 14.60 13.88 8.53
C GLU A 108 13.56 12.76 8.47
N TYR A 109 13.90 11.71 7.74
CA TYR A 109 13.10 10.52 7.56
C TYR A 109 13.87 9.32 8.11
N THR A 110 13.46 8.88 9.29
CA THR A 110 14.08 7.78 10.03
C THR A 110 13.77 6.37 9.51
N PRO A 111 12.60 6.06 8.90
CA PRO A 111 12.32 4.68 8.53
C PRO A 111 13.04 4.26 7.25
N ALA A 112 13.25 2.94 7.09
CA ALA A 112 14.03 2.38 5.99
C ALA A 112 13.42 2.67 4.61
N VAL A 113 14.23 3.22 3.71
CA VAL A 113 13.81 3.53 2.34
C VAL A 113 13.75 2.25 1.50
N THR A 114 12.59 1.92 0.92
CA THR A 114 12.41 0.78 0.01
C THR A 114 12.59 1.17 -1.46
N LYS A 115 12.69 0.20 -2.39
CA LYS A 115 13.09 0.47 -3.80
C LYS A 115 12.10 1.36 -4.53
N ASN A 116 10.84 1.32 -4.08
CA ASN A 116 9.73 2.05 -4.66
C ASN A 116 9.19 3.10 -3.69
N ALA A 117 10.01 3.61 -2.77
CA ALA A 117 9.58 4.56 -1.75
C ALA A 117 9.02 5.88 -2.34
N ASN A 118 9.35 6.17 -3.60
CA ASN A 118 8.91 7.33 -4.37
C ASN A 118 7.84 7.01 -5.43
N ALA A 119 7.32 5.78 -5.48
CA ALA A 119 6.20 5.43 -6.36
C ALA A 119 4.94 6.24 -6.04
N THR A 120 4.12 6.53 -7.04
CA THR A 120 3.01 7.49 -6.92
C THR A 120 1.93 7.06 -5.94
N ASP A 121 1.61 5.76 -5.91
CA ASP A 121 0.72 5.10 -4.96
C ASP A 121 1.25 5.19 -3.52
N VAL A 122 2.52 4.82 -3.30
CA VAL A 122 3.18 4.88 -1.98
C VAL A 122 3.19 6.32 -1.44
N ARG A 123 3.43 7.29 -2.32
CA ARG A 123 3.48 8.71 -1.92
C ARG A 123 2.13 9.29 -1.61
N LYS A 124 1.08 8.89 -2.34
CA LYS A 124 -0.30 9.31 -2.04
C LYS A 124 -0.74 8.78 -0.68
N ALA A 125 -0.48 7.50 -0.40
CA ALA A 125 -0.77 6.88 0.90
C ALA A 125 -0.04 7.62 2.03
N ARG A 126 1.27 7.83 1.89
CA ARG A 126 2.06 8.57 2.88
C ARG A 126 1.60 10.01 3.07
N LYS A 127 1.22 10.70 1.99
CA LYS A 127 0.69 12.07 2.08
C LYS A 127 -0.61 12.09 2.89
N ALA A 128 -1.48 11.10 2.70
CA ALA A 128 -2.70 10.97 3.50
C ALA A 128 -2.38 10.73 4.98
N GLU A 129 -1.39 9.89 5.30
CA GLU A 129 -0.90 9.70 6.67
C GLU A 129 -0.38 11.01 7.28
N ILE A 130 0.53 11.70 6.59
CA ILE A 130 1.08 13.00 7.03
C ILE A 130 -0.04 14.02 7.28
N GLN A 131 -1.06 14.05 6.41
CA GLN A 131 -2.20 14.96 6.56
C GLN A 131 -3.08 14.59 7.76
N ARG A 132 -3.30 13.30 8.02
CA ARG A 132 -4.04 12.83 9.20
C ARG A 132 -3.31 13.19 10.49
N ASP A 133 -1.99 12.99 10.54
CA ASP A 133 -1.18 13.33 11.71
C ASP A 133 -1.14 14.84 11.96
N GLU A 134 -1.07 15.65 10.91
CA GLU A 134 -1.18 17.10 11.04
C GLU A 134 -2.57 17.52 11.54
N ALA A 135 -3.64 16.92 11.02
CA ALA A 135 -4.99 17.19 11.48
C ALA A 135 -5.18 16.80 12.96
N ILE A 136 -4.67 15.64 13.37
CA ILE A 136 -4.68 15.20 14.77
C ILE A 136 -3.87 16.18 15.64
N GLY A 137 -2.67 16.56 15.21
CA GLY A 137 -1.83 17.51 15.94
C GLY A 137 -2.46 18.90 16.11
N LYS A 138 -3.35 19.33 15.21
CA LYS A 138 -4.13 20.57 15.34
C LYS A 138 -5.39 20.39 16.18
N ALA A 139 -6.09 19.27 16.06
CA ALA A 139 -7.32 19.00 16.79
C ALA A 139 -7.08 18.67 18.26
N LEU A 140 -5.99 17.97 18.59
CA LEU A 140 -5.67 17.53 19.95
C LEU A 140 -5.63 18.69 20.97
N PRO A 141 -4.88 19.80 20.77
CA PRO A 141 -4.88 20.90 21.74
C PRO A 141 -6.24 21.58 21.85
N ILE A 142 -7.00 21.68 20.76
CA ILE A 142 -8.35 22.26 20.77
C ILE A 142 -9.28 21.38 21.61
N ALA A 143 -9.26 20.07 21.40
CA ALA A 143 -10.07 19.12 22.15
C ALA A 143 -9.74 19.16 23.66
N ILE A 144 -8.44 19.29 24.01
CA ILE A 144 -8.01 19.45 25.41
C ILE A 144 -8.61 20.72 26.02
N VAL A 145 -8.52 21.87 25.33
CA VAL A 145 -9.07 23.14 25.84
C VAL A 145 -10.58 23.06 26.01
N VAL A 146 -11.30 22.54 25.03
CA VAL A 146 -12.77 22.38 25.10
C VAL A 146 -13.15 21.46 26.26
N GLY A 147 -12.40 20.36 26.46
CA GLY A 147 -12.60 19.45 27.59
C GLY A 147 -12.42 20.15 28.94
N VAL A 148 -11.38 20.96 29.10
CA VAL A 148 -11.13 21.73 30.34
C VAL A 148 -12.24 22.75 30.60
N VAL A 149 -12.68 23.48 29.57
CA VAL A 149 -13.77 24.46 29.72
C VAL A 149 -15.09 23.79 30.11
N ALA A 150 -15.41 22.63 29.51
CA ALA A 150 -16.60 21.87 29.86
C ALA A 150 -16.55 21.37 31.30
N LEU A 151 -15.41 20.86 31.75
CA LEU A 151 -15.22 20.41 33.15
C LEU A 151 -15.31 21.57 34.13
N ALA A 152 -14.71 22.72 33.84
CA ALA A 152 -14.79 23.91 34.69
C ALA A 152 -16.23 24.45 34.77
N GLY A 153 -16.95 24.49 33.64
CA GLY A 153 -18.36 24.87 33.61
C GLY A 153 -19.25 23.90 34.41
N LEU A 154 -19.00 22.60 34.30
CA LEU A 154 -19.71 21.58 35.09
C LEU A 154 -19.43 21.72 36.59
N TYR A 155 -18.17 21.96 36.96
CA TYR A 155 -17.79 22.21 38.35
C TYR A 155 -18.51 23.43 38.91
N PHE A 156 -18.49 24.55 38.20
CA PHE A 156 -19.17 25.77 38.63
C PHE A 156 -20.70 25.56 38.74
N TYR A 157 -21.31 24.85 37.79
CA TYR A 157 -22.72 24.51 37.84
C TYR A 157 -23.07 23.73 39.11
N LEU A 158 -22.34 22.64 39.39
CA LEU A 158 -22.56 21.83 40.60
C LEU A 158 -22.31 22.62 41.89
N ASN A 159 -21.27 23.47 41.92
CA ASN A 159 -20.98 24.32 43.07
C ASN A 159 -21.97 25.49 43.24
N SER A 160 -22.76 25.81 42.23
CA SER A 160 -23.78 26.88 42.29
C SER A 160 -25.19 26.35 42.59
N THR A 161 -25.41 25.05 42.42
CA THR A 161 -26.73 24.40 42.61
C THR A 161 -26.88 23.67 43.94
N PHE A 162 -25.77 23.32 44.59
CA PHE A 162 -25.70 22.78 45.96
C PHE A 162 -25.00 23.78 46.87
#